data_AF-A0A1B1UBN5-F1
#
_entry.id   AF-A0A1B1UBN5-F1
#
_cell.length_a   1.000
_cell.length_b   1.000
_cell.length_c   1.000
_cell.angle_alpha   90.00
_cell.angle_beta   90.00
_cell.angle_gamma   90.00
#
_symmetry.space_group_name_H-M   'P 1'
#
loop_
_entity.id
_entity.type
_entity.pdbx_description
1 polymer ?
#
loop_
_entity_poly.entity_id
_entity_poly.type
_entity_poly.pdbx_seq_one_letter_code
_entity_poly.pdbx_strand_id
1 'polypeptide(L)'
;MNRTTEPKVSRIQEYRLQHMFKRNTDKLARAKARPDPAQWGEDEVMTLVEAAVVFFPEGPLTLSSLRKAAAAGILEIAKVAGKHLTTPRAIRKLVKPSCRAAKPSRHDSGFEKTKDAGSSSINQRESDGKSAQAAAATMLMALRKRSKPILADGTQPQSAQLTLASSP
;
A
#
# COMPACT_ATOMS: atom_id res chain seq x y z
N MET A 1 -17.40 -68.29 -3.74
CA MET A 1 -16.92 -67.10 -3.02
C MET A 1 -16.11 -66.28 -4.01
N ASN A 2 -16.42 -64.99 -4.19
CA ASN A 2 -15.52 -63.89 -4.59
C ASN A 2 -16.40 -62.65 -4.83
N ARG A 3 -16.53 -61.80 -3.80
CA ARG A 3 -17.17 -60.49 -3.92
C ARG A 3 -16.10 -59.52 -4.41
N THR A 4 -16.21 -59.08 -5.65
CA THR A 4 -15.39 -58.00 -6.19
C THR A 4 -15.87 -56.70 -5.56
N THR A 5 -15.16 -56.21 -4.55
CA THR A 5 -15.37 -54.88 -3.99
C THR A 5 -14.83 -53.83 -4.95
N GLU A 6 -15.73 -53.27 -5.76
CA GLU A 6 -15.55 -52.00 -6.46
C GLU A 6 -15.08 -50.91 -5.46
N PRO A 7 -13.95 -50.22 -5.71
CA PRO A 7 -13.62 -49.05 -4.92
C PRO A 7 -14.58 -47.92 -5.29
N LYS A 8 -15.54 -47.61 -4.41
CA LYS A 8 -16.33 -46.38 -4.43
C LYS A 8 -15.39 -45.18 -4.25
N VAL A 9 -14.74 -44.77 -5.32
CA VAL A 9 -14.16 -43.42 -5.40
C VAL A 9 -15.35 -42.47 -5.28
N SER A 10 -15.40 -41.79 -4.14
CA SER A 10 -16.46 -40.88 -3.78
C SER A 10 -16.58 -39.80 -4.86
N ARG A 11 -17.67 -39.87 -5.64
CA ARG A 11 -18.09 -38.89 -6.66
C ARG A 11 -18.03 -37.43 -6.17
N ILE A 12 -18.04 -37.25 -4.85
CA ILE A 12 -17.96 -35.96 -4.14
C ILE A 12 -16.54 -35.36 -4.17
N GLN A 13 -15.48 -36.17 -4.08
CA GLN A 13 -14.10 -35.67 -4.18
C GLN A 13 -13.76 -35.25 -5.61
N GLU A 14 -14.28 -35.97 -6.59
CA GLU A 14 -14.12 -35.64 -8.02
C GLU A 14 -14.84 -34.34 -8.39
N TYR A 15 -16.03 -34.10 -7.82
CA TYR A 15 -16.77 -32.85 -8.03
C TYR A 15 -16.06 -31.63 -7.44
N ARG A 16 -15.43 -31.77 -6.27
CA ARG A 16 -14.71 -30.67 -5.60
C ARG A 16 -13.46 -30.25 -6.39
N LEU A 17 -12.77 -31.17 -7.04
CA LEU A 17 -11.61 -30.84 -7.88
C LEU A 17 -12.02 -30.26 -9.26
N GLN A 18 -13.14 -30.71 -9.84
CA GLN A 18 -13.63 -30.16 -11.11
C GLN A 18 -14.25 -28.76 -10.98
N HIS A 19 -14.82 -28.41 -9.82
CA HIS A 19 -15.48 -27.11 -9.60
C HIS A 19 -14.58 -26.04 -8.98
N MET A 20 -13.38 -26.38 -8.51
CA MET A 20 -12.44 -25.39 -7.98
C MET A 20 -11.46 -24.82 -9.02
N PHE A 21 -11.29 -25.47 -10.19
CA PHE A 21 -10.46 -24.93 -11.28
C PHE A 21 -11.25 -24.05 -12.27
N LYS A 22 -12.58 -24.03 -12.19
CA LYS A 22 -13.46 -23.36 -13.15
C LYS A 22 -13.76 -21.92 -12.74
N ARG A 23 -12.73 -21.08 -12.63
CA ARG A 23 -12.88 -19.60 -12.50
C ARG A 23 -11.60 -18.80 -12.72
N ASN A 24 -10.53 -19.42 -13.20
CA ASN A 24 -9.41 -18.66 -13.76
C ASN A 24 -9.76 -18.26 -15.19
N THR A 25 -10.83 -17.48 -15.34
CA THR A 25 -11.15 -16.81 -16.60
C THR A 25 -9.95 -15.92 -16.90
N ASP A 26 -9.22 -16.23 -17.96
CA ASP A 26 -8.10 -15.40 -18.42
C ASP A 26 -8.64 -13.98 -18.62
N LYS A 27 -8.34 -13.11 -17.65
CA LYS A 27 -8.86 -11.73 -17.59
C LYS A 27 -8.42 -10.92 -18.81
N LEU A 28 -7.42 -11.43 -19.53
CA LEU A 28 -6.85 -10.82 -20.73
C LEU A 28 -7.23 -11.56 -22.00
N ALA A 29 -8.11 -12.57 -21.97
CA ALA A 29 -8.51 -13.31 -23.17
C ALA A 29 -9.01 -12.38 -24.29
N ARG A 30 -9.83 -11.38 -23.94
CA ARG A 30 -10.32 -10.36 -24.90
C ARG A 30 -9.19 -9.49 -25.45
N ALA A 31 -8.28 -9.05 -24.61
CA ALA A 31 -7.12 -8.23 -25.00
C ALA A 31 -6.12 -9.02 -25.87
N LYS A 32 -5.93 -10.31 -25.59
CA LYS A 32 -5.08 -11.19 -26.41
C LYS A 32 -5.69 -11.47 -27.78
N ALA A 33 -7.02 -11.62 -27.85
CA ALA A 33 -7.72 -11.83 -29.11
C ALA A 33 -7.74 -10.57 -29.99
N ARG A 34 -7.73 -9.37 -29.38
CA ARG A 34 -7.74 -8.07 -30.04
C ARG A 34 -6.64 -7.17 -29.46
N PRO A 35 -5.37 -7.37 -29.88
CA PRO A 35 -4.25 -6.61 -29.33
C PRO A 35 -4.21 -5.16 -29.84
N ASP A 36 -4.81 -4.89 -31.01
CA ASP A 36 -4.80 -3.57 -31.61
C ASP A 36 -5.89 -2.67 -31.01
N PRO A 37 -5.55 -1.48 -30.46
CA PRO A 37 -6.53 -0.52 -29.95
C PRO A 37 -7.57 -0.07 -30.98
N ALA A 38 -7.30 -0.14 -32.29
CA ALA A 38 -8.28 0.22 -33.33
C ALA A 38 -9.45 -0.78 -33.42
N GLN A 39 -9.30 -1.99 -32.87
CA GLN A 39 -10.34 -3.05 -32.88
C GLN A 39 -11.34 -2.93 -31.72
N TRP A 40 -11.18 -1.91 -30.88
CA TRP A 40 -12.02 -1.65 -29.73
C TRP A 40 -12.93 -0.45 -30.02
N GLY A 41 -14.23 -0.60 -29.77
CA GLY A 41 -15.16 0.51 -29.93
C GLY A 41 -14.88 1.63 -28.93
N GLU A 42 -15.05 2.89 -29.32
CA GLU A 42 -14.72 4.05 -28.47
C GLU A 42 -15.46 4.05 -27.11
N ASP A 43 -16.69 3.52 -27.10
CA ASP A 43 -17.55 3.38 -25.92
C ASP A 43 -17.61 1.93 -25.39
N GLU A 44 -16.79 1.03 -25.91
CA GLU A 44 -16.71 -0.35 -25.43
C GLU A 44 -16.12 -0.38 -24.01
N VAL A 45 -16.78 -1.10 -23.11
CA VAL A 45 -16.29 -1.24 -21.73
C VAL A 45 -15.10 -2.22 -21.66
N MET A 46 -14.04 -1.76 -21.01
CA MET A 46 -12.84 -2.54 -20.73
C MET A 46 -12.35 -2.33 -19.30
N THR A 47 -11.67 -3.33 -18.77
CA THR A 47 -11.02 -3.25 -17.47
C THR A 47 -9.71 -2.46 -17.57
N LEU A 48 -9.25 -1.87 -16.46
CA LEU A 48 -7.95 -1.18 -16.43
C LEU A 48 -6.77 -2.09 -16.80
N VAL A 49 -6.89 -3.40 -16.60
CA VAL A 49 -5.84 -4.36 -16.95
C VAL A 49 -5.81 -4.56 -18.47
N GLU A 50 -6.96 -4.75 -19.11
CA GLU A 50 -7.07 -4.81 -20.57
C GLU A 50 -6.57 -3.50 -21.20
N ALA A 51 -6.97 -2.34 -20.67
CA ALA A 51 -6.56 -1.03 -21.17
C ALA A 51 -5.03 -0.86 -21.15
N ALA A 52 -4.36 -1.27 -20.07
CA ALA A 52 -2.91 -1.22 -19.98
C ALA A 52 -2.23 -2.07 -21.06
N VAL A 53 -2.72 -3.29 -21.28
CA VAL A 53 -2.12 -4.21 -22.26
C VAL A 53 -2.38 -3.77 -23.70
N VAL A 54 -3.57 -3.25 -24.01
CA VAL A 54 -3.96 -2.88 -25.38
C VAL A 54 -3.38 -1.53 -25.79
N PHE A 55 -3.42 -0.51 -24.93
CA PHE A 55 -2.97 0.84 -25.28
C PHE A 55 -1.50 1.10 -24.96
N PHE A 56 -0.94 0.37 -23.99
CA PHE A 56 0.42 0.60 -23.48
C PHE A 56 1.17 -0.71 -23.24
N PRO A 57 1.31 -1.60 -24.24
CA PRO A 57 1.94 -2.91 -24.06
C PRO A 57 3.35 -2.82 -23.47
N GLU A 58 4.15 -1.86 -23.93
CA GLU A 58 5.48 -1.51 -23.40
C GLU A 58 5.58 -0.02 -23.04
N GLY A 59 4.42 0.62 -22.81
CA GLY A 59 4.33 2.06 -22.66
C GLY A 59 4.68 2.55 -21.24
N PRO A 60 4.85 3.88 -21.08
CA PRO A 60 5.14 4.49 -19.78
C PRO A 60 3.96 4.41 -18.79
N LEU A 61 2.75 4.11 -19.28
CA LEU A 61 1.55 3.97 -18.47
C LEU A 61 1.28 2.51 -18.13
N THR A 62 1.46 2.17 -16.85
CA THR A 62 1.14 0.85 -16.32
C THR A 62 -0.25 0.82 -15.68
N LEU A 63 -0.75 -0.37 -15.32
CA LEU A 63 -1.96 -0.52 -14.50
C LEU A 63 -1.93 0.32 -13.22
N SER A 64 -0.77 0.45 -12.59
CA SER A 64 -0.62 1.27 -11.38
C SER A 64 -0.83 2.76 -11.67
N SER A 65 -0.32 3.25 -12.81
CA SER A 65 -0.51 4.61 -13.28
C SER A 65 -1.99 4.88 -13.60
N LEU A 66 -2.67 3.95 -14.26
CA LEU A 66 -4.11 4.07 -14.54
C LEU A 66 -4.96 4.09 -13.26
N ARG A 67 -4.60 3.29 -12.25
CA ARG A 67 -5.25 3.34 -10.93
C ARG A 67 -5.01 4.67 -10.20
N LYS A 68 -3.83 5.27 -10.36
CA LYS A 68 -3.57 6.61 -9.82
C LYS A 68 -4.38 7.68 -10.55
N ALA A 69 -4.44 7.63 -11.88
CA ALA A 69 -5.26 8.54 -12.68
C ALA A 69 -6.75 8.41 -12.33
N ALA A 70 -7.22 7.18 -12.06
CA ALA A 70 -8.55 6.90 -11.53
C ALA A 70 -8.80 7.59 -10.19
N ALA A 71 -7.89 7.37 -9.23
CA ALA A 71 -8.02 7.93 -7.89
C ALA A 71 -7.93 9.46 -7.88
N ALA A 72 -7.16 10.04 -8.81
CA ALA A 72 -7.07 11.48 -9.02
C ALA A 72 -8.27 12.08 -9.77
N GLY A 73 -9.21 11.27 -10.25
CA GLY A 73 -10.38 11.74 -11.01
C GLY A 73 -10.06 12.24 -12.42
N ILE A 74 -8.86 11.95 -12.94
CA ILE A 74 -8.41 12.38 -14.28
C ILE A 74 -8.92 11.40 -15.34
N LEU A 75 -9.03 10.12 -15.00
CA LEU A 75 -9.52 9.07 -15.90
C LEU A 75 -11.00 8.76 -15.62
N GLU A 76 -11.85 8.87 -16.66
CA GLU A 76 -13.27 8.49 -16.59
C GLU A 76 -13.40 6.98 -16.34
N ILE A 77 -13.99 6.62 -15.18
CA ILE A 77 -14.18 5.24 -14.74
C ILE A 77 -15.59 5.00 -14.22
N ALA A 78 -16.14 3.85 -14.58
CA ALA A 78 -17.32 3.28 -13.96
C ALA A 78 -16.91 2.19 -12.95
N LYS A 79 -17.43 2.26 -11.72
CA LYS A 79 -17.22 1.23 -10.71
C LYS A 79 -18.44 0.31 -10.65
N VAL A 80 -18.29 -0.93 -11.10
CA VAL A 80 -19.39 -1.93 -11.14
C VAL A 80 -18.94 -3.18 -10.39
N ALA A 81 -19.69 -3.58 -9.35
CA ALA A 81 -19.39 -4.74 -8.51
C ALA A 81 -17.92 -4.77 -8.00
N GLY A 82 -17.39 -3.61 -7.62
CA GLY A 82 -16.01 -3.47 -7.13
C GLY A 82 -14.92 -3.48 -8.22
N LYS A 83 -15.30 -3.57 -9.50
CA LYS A 83 -14.36 -3.50 -10.63
C LYS A 83 -14.32 -2.09 -11.21
N HIS A 84 -13.13 -1.64 -11.59
CA HIS A 84 -12.95 -0.39 -12.33
C HIS A 84 -12.99 -0.70 -13.83
N LEU A 85 -13.98 -0.12 -14.49
CA LEU A 85 -14.19 -0.18 -15.92
C LEU A 85 -13.92 1.19 -16.52
N THR A 86 -13.38 1.21 -17.72
CA THR A 86 -13.11 2.42 -18.50
C THR A 86 -13.45 2.15 -19.96
N THR A 87 -13.31 3.16 -20.80
CA THR A 87 -13.55 3.06 -22.24
C THR A 87 -12.32 3.52 -23.01
N PRO A 88 -12.08 3.02 -24.24
CA PRO A 88 -11.06 3.54 -25.14
C PRO A 88 -11.06 5.06 -25.28
N ARG A 89 -12.25 5.67 -25.40
CA ARG A 89 -12.39 7.13 -25.47
C ARG A 89 -11.79 7.84 -24.26
N ALA A 90 -12.03 7.32 -23.06
CA ALA A 90 -11.47 7.86 -21.82
C ALA A 90 -9.93 7.75 -21.79
N ILE A 91 -9.38 6.62 -22.25
CA ILE A 91 -7.94 6.40 -22.35
C ILE A 91 -7.31 7.37 -23.35
N ARG A 92 -7.90 7.55 -24.53
CA ARG A 92 -7.40 8.52 -25.53
C ARG A 92 -7.45 9.95 -25.00
N LYS A 93 -8.51 10.33 -24.30
CA LYS A 93 -8.62 11.64 -23.63
C LYS A 93 -7.52 11.84 -22.58
N LEU A 94 -7.18 10.81 -21.81
CA LEU A 94 -6.13 10.85 -20.80
C LEU A 94 -4.74 11.13 -21.41
N VAL A 95 -4.43 10.49 -22.54
CA VAL A 95 -3.12 10.64 -23.20
C VAL A 95 -3.02 11.93 -24.01
N LYS A 96 -4.16 12.45 -24.48
CA LYS A 96 -4.19 13.70 -25.23
C LYS A 96 -3.64 14.82 -24.35
N PRO A 97 -2.50 15.44 -24.71
CA PRO A 97 -1.88 16.45 -23.87
C PRO A 97 -2.80 17.66 -23.76
N SER A 98 -3.35 17.90 -22.57
CA SER A 98 -3.88 19.21 -22.24
C SER A 98 -2.70 20.12 -21.95
N CYS A 99 -2.52 21.21 -22.70
CA CYS A 99 -1.39 22.13 -22.56
C CYS A 99 -1.24 22.78 -21.15
N ARG A 100 -2.16 22.53 -20.21
CA ARG A 100 -2.00 22.87 -18.80
C ARG A 100 -1.57 21.65 -18.00
N ALA A 101 -0.32 21.66 -17.55
CA ALA A 101 0.07 20.84 -16.40
C ALA A 101 -0.74 21.34 -15.19
N ALA A 102 -1.70 20.54 -14.72
CA ALA A 102 -2.35 20.81 -13.45
C ALA A 102 -1.27 20.77 -12.37
N LYS A 103 -1.02 21.90 -11.72
CA LYS A 103 -0.13 21.94 -10.55
C LYS A 103 -0.69 20.94 -9.54
N PRO A 104 0.11 19.97 -9.03
CA PRO A 104 -0.36 19.15 -7.94
C PRO A 104 -0.73 20.07 -6.78
N SER A 105 -1.96 19.97 -6.30
CA SER A 105 -2.34 20.52 -5.01
C SER A 105 -1.42 19.85 -4.01
N ARG A 106 -0.42 20.58 -3.51
CA ARG A 106 0.31 20.14 -2.33
C ARG A 106 -0.75 19.93 -1.26
N HIS A 107 -0.74 18.78 -0.60
CA HIS A 107 -1.39 18.72 0.70
C HIS A 107 -0.62 19.70 1.57
N ASP A 108 -1.11 20.93 1.69
CA ASP A 108 -0.72 21.79 2.80
C ASP A 108 -1.24 21.08 4.03
N SER A 109 -0.34 20.39 4.74
CA SER A 109 -0.53 20.06 6.14
C SER A 109 -0.42 21.37 6.95
N GLY A 110 -1.34 22.29 6.71
CA GLY A 110 -1.59 23.43 7.55
C GLY A 110 -2.47 22.97 8.71
N PHE A 111 -1.89 22.84 9.90
CA PHE A 111 -2.68 22.82 11.12
C PHE A 111 -3.24 24.24 11.31
N GLU A 112 -4.40 24.50 10.70
CA GLU A 112 -5.20 25.70 10.95
C GLU A 112 -5.62 25.68 12.43
N LYS A 113 -4.88 26.44 13.25
CA LYS A 113 -5.31 26.76 14.61
C LYS A 113 -6.46 27.74 14.47
N THR A 114 -7.69 27.25 14.58
CA THR A 114 -8.89 28.09 14.69
C THR A 114 -8.67 29.08 15.83
N LYS A 115 -8.48 30.35 15.46
CA LYS A 115 -8.56 31.48 16.39
C LYS A 115 -10.01 31.88 16.45
N ASP A 116 -10.80 31.17 17.25
CA ASP A 116 -12.10 31.68 17.64
C ASP A 116 -11.88 32.75 18.72
N ALA A 117 -12.13 33.99 18.30
CA ALA A 117 -12.25 35.14 19.15
C ALA A 117 -13.53 34.99 19.99
N GLY A 118 -13.35 34.70 21.28
CA GLY A 118 -14.39 34.81 22.31
C GLY A 118 -13.82 35.51 23.53
N SER A 119 -13.94 36.84 23.56
CA SER A 119 -13.66 37.63 24.76
C SER A 119 -14.82 37.52 25.74
N SER A 120 -14.54 37.02 26.96
CA SER A 120 -15.10 37.58 28.20
C SER A 120 -14.38 37.04 29.45
N SER A 121 -13.74 37.98 30.16
CA SER A 121 -13.40 38.03 31.58
C SER A 121 -13.74 36.84 32.48
N ILE A 122 -12.72 36.22 33.11
CA ILE A 122 -12.73 35.90 34.54
C ILE A 122 -11.30 35.64 35.07
N ASN A 123 -10.91 36.52 35.99
CA ASN A 123 -9.94 36.46 37.09
C ASN A 123 -8.91 35.31 37.18
N GLN A 124 -7.65 35.72 37.34
CA GLN A 124 -6.64 35.19 38.27
C GLN A 124 -6.79 33.73 38.72
N ARG A 125 -5.85 32.86 38.29
CA ARG A 125 -4.82 32.26 39.17
C ARG A 125 -4.02 31.21 38.41
N GLU A 126 -2.74 31.17 38.74
CA GLU A 126 -1.75 30.18 38.35
C GLU A 126 -2.31 28.77 38.41
N SER A 127 -2.15 28.00 37.33
CA SER A 127 -1.96 26.56 37.44
C SER A 127 -1.31 26.00 36.18
N ASP A 128 -0.02 25.69 36.33
CA ASP A 128 0.59 24.46 35.82
C ASP A 128 0.39 24.14 34.34
N GLY A 129 0.90 25.03 33.49
CA GLY A 129 1.45 24.63 32.20
C GLY A 129 2.67 23.74 32.42
N LYS A 130 2.44 22.47 32.80
CA LYS A 130 3.47 21.42 32.83
C LYS A 130 3.98 21.26 31.40
N SER A 131 5.04 22.02 31.10
CA SER A 131 5.79 21.88 29.86
C SER A 131 6.07 20.40 29.64
N ALA A 132 5.91 19.93 28.40
CA ALA A 132 6.21 18.54 28.03
C ALA A 132 7.61 18.12 28.51
N GLN A 133 8.54 19.08 28.62
CA GLN A 133 9.89 18.87 29.16
C GLN A 133 9.89 18.49 30.65
N ALA A 134 8.99 19.04 31.47
CA ALA A 134 8.88 18.71 32.89
C ALA A 134 8.31 17.28 33.09
N ALA A 135 7.36 16.87 32.25
CA ALA A 135 6.86 15.50 32.22
C ALA A 135 7.95 14.50 31.77
N ALA A 136 8.78 14.87 30.78
CA ALA A 136 9.90 14.04 30.34
C ALA A 136 10.99 13.90 31.42
N ALA A 137 11.33 15.00 32.11
CA ALA A 137 12.34 15.00 33.17
C ALA A 137 11.92 14.13 34.37
N THR A 138 10.63 14.17 34.75
CA THR A 138 10.08 13.33 35.82
C THR A 138 10.09 11.84 35.45
N MET A 139 9.78 11.49 34.20
CA MET A 139 9.90 10.11 33.72
C MET A 139 11.34 9.58 33.76
N LEU A 140 12.34 10.37 33.33
CA LEU A 140 13.75 9.97 33.36
C LEU A 140 14.23 9.67 34.80
N MET A 141 13.82 10.52 35.76
CA MET A 141 14.14 10.35 37.17
C MET A 141 13.50 9.08 37.76
N ALA A 142 12.25 8.78 37.40
CA ALA A 142 11.58 7.55 37.84
C ALA A 142 12.27 6.29 37.32
N LEU A 143 12.75 6.30 36.06
CA LEU A 143 13.48 5.16 35.48
C LEU A 143 14.83 4.95 36.17
N ARG A 144 15.59 6.02 36.41
CA ARG A 144 16.89 5.95 37.11
C ARG A 144 16.76 5.42 38.54
N LYS A 145 15.68 5.76 39.25
CA LYS A 145 15.41 5.24 40.60
C LYS A 145 15.06 3.75 40.59
N ARG A 146 14.52 3.24 39.49
CA ARG A 146 14.06 1.85 39.37
C ARG A 146 15.18 0.88 38.97
N SER A 147 16.28 1.36 38.40
CA SER A 147 17.47 0.57 38.13
C SER A 147 18.38 0.48 39.35
N LYS A 148 18.57 -0.73 39.89
CA LYS A 148 19.68 -1.01 40.80
C LYS A 148 21.01 -0.79 40.04
N PRO A 149 22.00 -0.08 40.60
CA PRO A 149 23.34 -0.11 40.04
C PRO A 149 23.89 -1.52 40.22
N ILE A 150 24.21 -2.20 39.13
CA ILE A 150 25.02 -3.43 39.16
C ILE A 150 26.46 -2.94 39.36
N LEU A 151 26.88 -2.82 40.61
CA LEU A 151 28.28 -2.74 41.00
C LEU A 151 28.58 -3.95 41.89
N ALA A 152 29.16 -4.98 41.27
CA ALA A 152 30.11 -5.92 41.88
C ALA A 152 30.85 -6.51 40.67
N ASP A 153 32.10 -6.13 40.43
CA ASP A 153 33.29 -6.57 41.16
C ASP A 153 33.63 -8.04 40.85
N GLY A 154 34.89 -8.24 40.44
CA GLY A 154 35.53 -9.53 40.30
C GLY A 154 35.11 -10.40 39.11
N THR A 155 35.91 -10.39 38.05
CA THR A 155 36.57 -11.59 37.49
C THR A 155 37.53 -11.15 36.38
N GLN A 156 38.83 -11.37 36.60
CA GLN A 156 39.89 -11.16 35.62
C GLN A 156 39.65 -11.92 34.31
N PRO A 157 40.03 -11.36 33.16
CA PRO A 157 40.53 -12.15 32.04
C PRO A 157 42.05 -12.33 32.18
N GLN A 158 42.47 -13.54 32.53
CA GLN A 158 43.83 -14.00 32.27
C GLN A 158 44.04 -14.20 30.76
N SER A 159 45.18 -13.71 30.29
CA SER A 159 46.00 -14.26 29.20
C SER A 159 45.46 -14.26 27.77
N ALA A 160 46.02 -13.35 26.96
CA ALA A 160 46.70 -13.73 25.71
C ALA A 160 47.68 -12.61 25.34
N GLN A 161 48.96 -12.79 25.68
CA GLN A 161 50.02 -11.99 25.07
C GLN A 161 50.20 -12.45 23.62
N LEU A 162 49.89 -11.59 22.66
CA LEU A 162 50.30 -11.75 21.28
C LEU A 162 51.64 -11.03 21.10
N THR A 163 52.70 -11.83 21.05
CA THR A 163 54.06 -11.43 20.68
C THR A 163 54.04 -10.89 19.25
N LEU A 164 54.24 -9.59 19.09
CA LEU A 164 54.60 -9.00 17.80
C LEU A 164 56.07 -9.33 17.54
N ALA A 165 56.29 -10.41 16.78
CA ALA A 165 57.58 -10.64 16.12
C ALA A 165 57.75 -9.56 15.05
N SER A 166 58.57 -8.57 15.36
CA SER A 166 59.17 -7.65 14.40
C SER A 166 60.47 -8.28 13.91
N SER A 167 60.54 -8.63 12.63
CA SER A 167 61.81 -8.66 11.88
C SER A 167 61.53 -8.43 10.39
N PRO A 168 62.41 -7.69 9.68
CA PRO A 168 62.55 -7.79 8.24
C PRO A 168 63.19 -9.13 7.80
#